data_AF-A0A3M1YQV3-F1
#
_entry.id   AF-A0A3M1YQV3-F1
#
_cell.length_a   1.000
_cell.length_b   1.000
_cell.length_c   1.000
_cell.angle_alpha   90.00
_cell.angle_beta   90.00
_cell.angle_gamma   90.00
#
_symmetry.space_group_name_H-M   'P 1'
#
loop_
_entity.id
_entity.type
_entity.pdbx_description
1 polymer ?
#
loop_
_entity_poly.entity_id
_entity_poly.type
_entity_poly.pdbx_seq_one_letter_code
_entity_poly.pdbx_strand_id
1 'polypeptide(L)'
;YNVGQVNENDNNKNRQYPVVDARVRDTYAAASAATNKNALYDAYVKFFRWATDRLEGRDGIVCFVSNSGFIDGVAFDGMRKHLLQDFNRIYILDLTGNARTSGERRRREGGNVFLDQIRVGVSITIAIRHHQFDDHRVYYHRVGDYLSGDDKLAFLEAHTTGDGQPATAIGNIQWQRLIPDARHNWLVSEHAAEFAAGIPMGGKAAKKKQAGAEKTIFSTYARGVLTCRDMHVYDFDRAALISRVRQFIEDYNREVDRYKRATLQGQVNIDDFVDVERVKWDSTLKRHLKSKRYVPSFDESRLCRSLYRPFTAKWLYFEPLLINSIHLQHYFFPTPASEAENRAICVTDKGSEKRFMVMVTTGLIDLHLVGAGSSAQTFPFYVYDADGNNRRENITDWALNQFRQHYGDETITKWDI
;
A
#
# COMPACT_ATOMS: atom_id res chain seq x y z
N TYR A 1 2.01 -17.63 -5.71
CA TYR A 1 2.78 -16.41 -5.39
C TYR A 1 2.43 -15.95 -3.99
N ASN A 2 3.43 -15.68 -3.14
CA ASN A 2 3.23 -15.39 -1.72
C ASN A 2 4.11 -14.19 -1.32
N VAL A 3 3.49 -13.03 -1.07
CA VAL A 3 4.18 -11.81 -0.63
C VAL A 3 4.47 -11.83 0.88
N GLY A 4 3.74 -12.64 1.66
CA GLY A 4 3.89 -12.77 3.11
C GLY A 4 2.66 -13.39 3.80
N GLN A 5 2.78 -13.64 5.11
CA GLN A 5 1.70 -14.16 5.94
C GLN A 5 0.54 -13.18 6.10
N VAL A 6 -0.70 -13.69 6.16
CA VAL A 6 -1.92 -12.89 6.33
C VAL A 6 -2.06 -12.39 7.78
N ASN A 7 -1.63 -13.21 8.73
CA ASN A 7 -1.70 -12.94 10.15
C ASN A 7 -0.34 -13.26 10.80
N GLU A 8 0.12 -12.36 11.67
CA GLU A 8 1.40 -12.53 12.37
C GLU A 8 1.39 -13.74 13.31
N ASN A 9 0.21 -14.15 13.79
CA ASN A 9 0.04 -15.35 14.63
C ASN A 9 0.17 -16.66 13.84
N ASP A 10 0.15 -16.64 12.49
CA ASP A 10 0.29 -17.85 11.67
C ASP A 10 1.76 -18.33 11.60
N ASN A 11 2.70 -17.48 11.99
CA ASN A 11 4.16 -17.72 12.03
C ASN A 11 4.74 -18.37 10.75
N ASN A 12 4.19 -18.04 9.58
CA ASN A 12 4.55 -18.61 8.29
C ASN A 12 5.29 -17.58 7.41
N LYS A 13 6.44 -17.12 7.89
CA LYS A 13 7.26 -16.11 7.20
C LYS A 13 7.91 -16.71 5.95
N ASN A 14 7.94 -15.92 4.87
CA ASN A 14 8.63 -16.31 3.64
C ASN A 14 10.10 -16.66 3.90
N ARG A 15 10.58 -17.74 3.27
CA ARG A 15 11.99 -18.13 3.32
C ARG A 15 12.86 -17.02 2.72
N GLN A 16 13.98 -16.73 3.39
CA GLN A 16 14.97 -15.79 2.89
C GLN A 16 15.91 -16.48 1.89
N TYR A 17 16.23 -15.78 0.81
CA TYR A 17 17.16 -16.25 -0.23
C TYR A 17 18.23 -15.18 -0.44
N PRO A 18 19.30 -15.16 0.39
CA PRO A 18 20.20 -14.01 0.52
C PRO A 18 20.77 -13.48 -0.79
N VAL A 19 21.14 -14.37 -1.71
CA VAL A 19 21.77 -14.00 -2.99
C VAL A 19 20.78 -13.28 -3.91
N VAL A 20 19.63 -13.89 -4.21
CA VAL A 20 18.63 -13.25 -5.10
C VAL A 20 17.95 -12.07 -4.42
N ASP A 21 17.76 -12.11 -3.10
CA ASP A 21 17.22 -10.97 -2.34
C ASP A 21 18.18 -9.77 -2.40
N ALA A 22 19.50 -9.99 -2.36
CA ALA A 22 20.49 -8.95 -2.59
C ALA A 22 20.40 -8.41 -4.03
N ARG A 23 20.27 -9.28 -5.03
CA ARG A 23 20.11 -8.84 -6.43
C ARG A 23 18.87 -7.97 -6.63
N VAL A 24 17.72 -8.36 -6.06
CA VAL A 24 16.49 -7.55 -6.09
C VAL A 24 16.69 -6.22 -5.35
N ARG A 25 17.35 -6.23 -4.19
CA ARG A 25 17.67 -5.03 -3.41
C ARG A 25 18.50 -4.05 -4.23
N ASP A 26 19.59 -4.52 -4.83
CA ASP A 26 20.61 -3.71 -5.49
C ASP A 26 20.18 -3.24 -6.89
N THR A 27 19.10 -3.82 -7.45
CA THR A 27 18.52 -3.42 -8.74
C THR A 27 17.14 -2.80 -8.55
N TYR A 28 16.08 -3.62 -8.56
CA TYR A 28 14.69 -3.20 -8.57
C TYR A 28 14.34 -2.31 -7.37
N ALA A 29 14.75 -2.70 -6.16
CA ALA A 29 14.42 -1.93 -4.96
C ALA A 29 15.21 -0.63 -4.91
N ALA A 30 16.50 -0.63 -5.24
CA ALA A 30 17.31 0.59 -5.28
C ALA A 30 16.75 1.63 -6.26
N ALA A 31 16.29 1.18 -7.43
CA ALA A 31 15.72 2.04 -8.46
C ALA A 31 14.28 2.51 -8.19
N SER A 32 13.55 1.88 -7.26
CA SER A 32 12.16 2.24 -6.95
C SER A 32 12.05 3.50 -6.07
N ALA A 33 11.18 4.42 -6.47
CA ALA A 33 10.81 5.60 -5.68
C ALA A 33 9.75 5.29 -4.59
N ALA A 34 9.17 4.09 -4.59
CA ALA A 34 8.19 3.70 -3.59
C ALA A 34 8.80 3.61 -2.19
N THR A 35 8.03 3.98 -1.17
CA THR A 35 8.49 3.88 0.22
C THR A 35 8.34 2.45 0.77
N ASN A 36 7.24 1.79 0.41
CA ASN A 36 7.05 0.38 0.74
C ASN A 36 7.46 -0.46 -0.46
N LYS A 37 8.52 -1.26 -0.30
CA LYS A 37 9.13 -2.09 -1.35
C LYS A 37 8.93 -3.58 -1.11
N ASN A 38 8.09 -3.96 -0.14
CA ASN A 38 7.92 -5.37 0.26
C ASN A 38 7.44 -6.26 -0.90
N ALA A 39 6.60 -5.72 -1.79
CA ALA A 39 6.07 -6.46 -2.94
C ALA A 39 7.16 -6.92 -3.93
N LEU A 40 8.31 -6.24 -3.98
CA LEU A 40 9.44 -6.61 -4.84
C LEU A 40 10.10 -7.93 -4.39
N TYR A 41 9.85 -8.38 -3.16
CA TYR A 41 10.42 -9.61 -2.62
C TYR A 41 9.47 -10.81 -2.73
N ASP A 42 8.41 -10.73 -3.54
CA ASP A 42 7.64 -11.91 -3.95
C ASP A 42 8.50 -12.85 -4.81
N ALA A 43 8.24 -14.15 -4.73
CA ALA A 43 8.97 -15.19 -5.44
C ALA A 43 9.00 -14.97 -6.96
N TYR A 44 7.90 -14.50 -7.58
CA TYR A 44 7.89 -14.31 -9.05
C TYR A 44 8.86 -13.21 -9.50
N VAL A 45 9.04 -12.15 -8.69
CA VAL A 45 10.01 -11.08 -8.97
C VAL A 45 11.43 -11.62 -8.90
N LYS A 46 11.70 -12.47 -7.90
CA LYS A 46 12.99 -13.17 -7.76
C LYS A 46 13.25 -14.08 -8.97
N PHE A 47 12.25 -14.76 -9.50
CA PHE A 47 12.39 -15.58 -10.71
C PHE A 47 12.76 -14.73 -11.94
N PHE A 48 12.13 -13.58 -12.15
CA PHE A 48 12.54 -12.65 -13.20
C PHE A 48 13.99 -12.19 -13.03
N ARG A 49 14.38 -11.75 -11.82
CA ARG A 49 15.75 -11.30 -11.56
C ARG A 49 16.77 -12.41 -11.78
N TRP A 50 16.49 -13.60 -11.24
CA TRP A 50 17.36 -14.77 -11.36
C TRP A 50 17.51 -15.23 -12.81
N ALA A 51 16.40 -15.34 -13.56
CA ALA A 51 16.43 -15.73 -14.97
C ALA A 51 17.22 -14.71 -15.82
N THR A 52 17.01 -13.42 -15.57
CA THR A 52 17.74 -12.35 -16.28
C THR A 52 19.23 -12.38 -15.96
N ASP A 53 19.60 -12.57 -14.69
CA ASP A 53 21.02 -12.69 -14.30
C ASP A 53 21.66 -13.94 -14.92
N ARG A 54 20.92 -15.04 -15.06
CA ARG A 54 21.40 -16.30 -15.64
C ARG A 54 21.68 -16.23 -17.15
N LEU A 55 21.11 -15.25 -17.85
CA LEU A 55 21.48 -14.97 -19.24
C LEU A 55 22.93 -14.50 -19.36
N GLU A 56 23.50 -13.89 -18.32
CA GLU A 56 24.91 -13.46 -18.29
C GLU A 56 25.29 -12.57 -19.49
N GLY A 57 24.39 -11.67 -19.89
CA GLY A 57 24.62 -10.76 -21.03
C GLY A 57 24.27 -11.35 -22.40
N ARG A 58 24.11 -12.68 -22.52
CA ARG A 58 23.85 -13.36 -23.79
C ARG A 58 22.42 -13.10 -24.30
N ASP A 59 22.25 -13.24 -25.60
CA ASP A 59 20.93 -13.30 -26.23
C ASP A 59 20.08 -14.39 -25.60
N GLY A 60 18.79 -14.13 -25.50
CA GLY A 60 17.86 -15.09 -24.95
C GLY A 60 16.48 -14.52 -24.70
N ILE A 61 15.59 -15.42 -24.28
CA ILE A 61 14.20 -15.13 -23.99
C ILE A 61 13.91 -15.56 -22.56
N VAL A 62 13.30 -14.67 -21.78
CA VAL A 62 12.68 -15.00 -20.50
C VAL A 62 11.17 -14.94 -20.69
N CYS A 63 10.49 -16.07 -20.49
CA CYS A 63 9.05 -16.18 -20.63
C CYS A 63 8.42 -16.76 -19.37
N PHE A 64 7.47 -16.05 -18.76
CA PHE A 64 6.76 -16.50 -17.56
C PHE A 64 5.27 -16.19 -17.62
N VAL A 65 4.47 -17.14 -17.12
CA VAL A 65 3.10 -16.88 -16.67
C VAL A 65 3.15 -16.51 -15.19
N SER A 66 2.92 -15.25 -14.86
CA SER A 66 3.18 -14.71 -13.52
C SER A 66 2.12 -13.73 -13.03
N ASN A 67 2.23 -13.32 -11.76
CA ASN A 67 1.38 -12.29 -11.20
C ASN A 67 1.51 -11.00 -12.02
N SER A 68 0.39 -10.43 -12.48
CA SER A 68 0.38 -9.22 -13.32
C SER A 68 0.66 -7.92 -12.55
N GLY A 69 0.72 -7.96 -11.22
CA GLY A 69 0.84 -6.75 -10.38
C GLY A 69 2.10 -5.89 -10.60
N PHE A 70 3.13 -6.38 -11.31
CA PHE A 70 4.31 -5.56 -11.64
C PHE A 70 4.06 -4.57 -12.77
N ILE A 71 3.02 -4.78 -13.59
CA ILE A 71 2.71 -3.96 -14.77
C ILE A 71 2.32 -2.53 -14.36
N ASP A 72 1.49 -2.39 -13.33
CA ASP A 72 0.94 -1.12 -12.84
C ASP A 72 1.25 -0.83 -11.37
N GLY A 73 1.80 -1.79 -10.63
CA GLY A 73 2.04 -1.65 -9.20
C GLY A 73 3.04 -0.55 -8.86
N VAL A 74 2.75 0.23 -7.82
CA VAL A 74 3.51 1.43 -7.40
C VAL A 74 4.96 1.12 -7.04
N ALA A 75 5.23 -0.04 -6.44
CA ALA A 75 6.58 -0.45 -6.01
C ALA A 75 7.44 -1.05 -7.13
N PHE A 76 6.87 -1.27 -8.31
CA PHE A 76 7.51 -2.00 -9.40
C PHE A 76 8.12 -1.08 -10.48
N ASP A 77 8.13 0.23 -10.26
CA ASP A 77 8.78 1.22 -11.12
C ASP A 77 10.25 0.88 -11.37
N GLY A 78 10.99 0.49 -10.33
CA GLY A 78 12.37 0.02 -10.47
C GLY A 78 12.51 -1.29 -11.26
N MET A 79 11.57 -2.23 -11.09
CA MET A 79 11.55 -3.47 -11.87
C MET A 79 11.27 -3.19 -13.36
N ARG A 80 10.28 -2.36 -13.66
CA ARG A 80 9.93 -1.95 -15.03
C ARG A 80 11.09 -1.23 -15.72
N LYS A 81 11.79 -0.35 -15.00
CA LYS A 81 13.01 0.29 -15.48
C LYS A 81 14.07 -0.73 -15.86
N HIS A 82 14.41 -1.65 -14.96
CA HIS A 82 15.46 -2.63 -15.21
C HIS A 82 15.09 -3.65 -16.28
N LEU A 83 13.83 -4.10 -16.36
CA LEU A 83 13.39 -4.96 -17.46
C LEU A 83 13.63 -4.30 -18.82
N LEU A 84 13.32 -3.00 -18.94
CA LEU A 84 13.56 -2.25 -20.16
C LEU A 84 15.05 -2.00 -20.46
N GLN A 85 15.92 -2.03 -19.45
CA GLN A 85 17.37 -1.99 -19.66
C GLN A 85 17.92 -3.37 -20.06
N ASP A 86 17.37 -4.42 -19.46
CA ASP A 86 17.86 -5.79 -19.61
C ASP A 86 17.37 -6.43 -20.92
N PHE A 87 16.23 -6.01 -21.46
CA PHE A 87 15.59 -6.61 -22.64
C PHE A 87 15.22 -5.56 -23.71
N ASN A 88 15.35 -5.92 -24.98
CA ASN A 88 15.06 -5.04 -26.12
C ASN A 88 13.56 -5.04 -26.50
N ARG A 89 12.89 -6.17 -26.32
CA ARG A 89 11.46 -6.32 -26.62
C ARG A 89 10.78 -7.01 -25.46
N ILE A 90 9.72 -6.40 -24.92
CA ILE A 90 8.93 -6.98 -23.85
C ILE A 90 7.48 -7.04 -24.33
N TYR A 91 6.91 -8.23 -24.41
CA TYR A 91 5.51 -8.46 -24.74
C TYR A 91 4.77 -8.91 -23.49
N ILE A 92 3.65 -8.26 -23.20
CA ILE A 92 2.87 -8.50 -21.98
C ILE A 92 1.42 -8.71 -22.37
N LEU A 93 0.98 -9.97 -22.30
CA LEU A 93 -0.41 -10.33 -22.41
C LEU A 93 -1.01 -10.40 -21.00
N ASP A 94 -1.78 -9.38 -20.63
CA ASP A 94 -2.48 -9.29 -19.35
C ASP A 94 -3.82 -10.02 -19.44
N LEU A 95 -3.89 -11.16 -18.75
CA LEU A 95 -5.06 -12.02 -18.66
C LEU A 95 -5.99 -11.61 -17.52
N THR A 96 -5.68 -10.52 -16.82
CA THR A 96 -6.48 -9.95 -15.72
C THR A 96 -6.81 -11.00 -14.65
N GLY A 97 -8.03 -11.02 -14.09
CA GLY A 97 -8.45 -12.02 -13.09
C GLY A 97 -8.04 -11.73 -11.65
N ASN A 98 -7.72 -10.48 -11.29
CA ASN A 98 -7.38 -10.12 -9.91
C ASN A 98 -8.62 -10.09 -8.98
N ALA A 99 -8.84 -11.19 -8.25
CA ALA A 99 -9.92 -11.35 -7.29
C ALA A 99 -9.66 -10.76 -5.88
N ARG A 100 -8.58 -9.98 -5.70
CA ARG A 100 -8.42 -9.13 -4.50
C ARG A 100 -9.13 -7.79 -4.62
N THR A 101 -9.46 -7.39 -5.83
CA THR A 101 -10.28 -6.22 -6.12
C THR A 101 -11.74 -6.44 -5.72
N SER A 102 -12.56 -5.38 -5.80
CA SER A 102 -13.97 -5.42 -5.38
C SER A 102 -14.87 -4.54 -6.25
N GLY A 103 -16.18 -4.76 -6.17
CA GLY A 103 -17.18 -3.99 -6.90
C GLY A 103 -16.98 -4.08 -8.41
N GLU A 104 -17.12 -2.94 -9.09
CA GLU A 104 -17.04 -2.88 -10.56
C GLU A 104 -15.66 -3.29 -11.10
N ARG A 105 -14.58 -2.95 -10.39
CA ARG A 105 -13.23 -3.38 -10.78
C ARG A 105 -13.13 -4.90 -10.77
N ARG A 106 -13.68 -5.58 -9.75
CA ARG A 106 -13.69 -7.05 -9.69
C ARG A 106 -14.45 -7.66 -10.85
N ARG A 107 -15.58 -7.07 -11.24
CA ARG A 107 -16.39 -7.55 -12.38
C ARG A 107 -15.61 -7.45 -13.68
N ARG A 108 -14.94 -6.32 -13.93
CA ARG A 108 -14.08 -6.12 -15.11
C ARG A 108 -12.93 -7.11 -15.18
N GLU A 109 -12.30 -7.43 -14.05
CA GLU A 109 -11.24 -8.43 -13.99
C GLU A 109 -11.69 -9.83 -14.42
N GLY A 110 -12.99 -10.18 -14.29
CA GLY A 110 -13.53 -11.46 -14.78
C GLY A 110 -12.97 -12.71 -14.09
N GLY A 111 -13.07 -13.87 -14.73
CA GLY A 111 -12.51 -15.13 -14.21
C GLY A 111 -10.99 -15.21 -14.31
N ASN A 112 -10.37 -16.14 -13.61
CA ASN A 112 -8.93 -16.36 -13.62
C ASN A 112 -8.59 -17.64 -14.39
N VAL A 113 -7.54 -17.59 -15.23
CA VAL A 113 -7.09 -18.72 -16.07
C VAL A 113 -6.58 -19.94 -15.29
N PHE A 114 -6.33 -19.81 -13.99
CA PHE A 114 -6.05 -20.95 -13.10
C PHE A 114 -7.33 -21.43 -12.39
N LEU A 115 -8.42 -21.58 -13.14
CA LEU A 115 -9.71 -22.10 -12.68
C LEU A 115 -10.27 -21.38 -11.44
N ASP A 116 -10.06 -20.06 -11.35
CA ASP A 116 -10.43 -19.24 -10.18
C ASP A 116 -9.87 -19.73 -8.82
N GLN A 117 -8.87 -20.60 -8.82
CA GLN A 117 -8.24 -21.13 -7.60
C GLN A 117 -7.26 -20.14 -6.96
N ILE A 118 -6.92 -19.06 -7.67
CA ILE A 118 -6.03 -18.01 -7.19
C ILE A 118 -6.71 -16.65 -7.25
N ARG A 119 -6.21 -15.71 -6.44
CA ARG A 119 -6.78 -14.36 -6.33
C ARG A 119 -5.91 -13.25 -6.93
N VAL A 120 -4.73 -13.58 -7.46
CA VAL A 120 -3.86 -12.63 -8.16
C VAL A 120 -4.31 -12.47 -9.61
N GLY A 121 -4.09 -11.30 -10.20
CA GLY A 121 -4.14 -11.18 -11.65
C GLY A 121 -2.97 -11.94 -12.30
N VAL A 122 -3.15 -12.35 -13.55
CA VAL A 122 -2.18 -13.17 -14.29
C VAL A 122 -1.79 -12.47 -15.58
N SER A 123 -0.51 -12.56 -15.93
CA SER A 123 -0.01 -12.12 -17.24
C SER A 123 1.00 -13.12 -17.78
N ILE A 124 1.06 -13.22 -19.11
CA ILE A 124 2.15 -13.88 -19.83
C ILE A 124 3.12 -12.78 -20.26
N THR A 125 4.37 -12.87 -19.80
CA THR A 125 5.44 -11.93 -20.15
C THR A 125 6.50 -12.63 -20.95
N ILE A 126 6.82 -12.11 -22.12
CA ILE A 126 7.89 -12.58 -23.00
C ILE A 126 8.89 -11.43 -23.16
N ALA A 127 10.06 -11.57 -22.54
CA ALA A 127 11.13 -10.58 -22.57
C ALA A 127 12.30 -11.11 -23.38
N ILE A 128 12.68 -10.39 -24.44
CA ILE A 128 13.65 -10.82 -25.44
C ILE A 128 14.85 -9.87 -25.40
N ARG A 129 16.03 -10.46 -25.22
CA ARG A 129 17.33 -9.80 -25.40
C ARG A 129 17.95 -10.36 -26.67
N HIS A 130 18.32 -9.47 -27.58
CA HIS A 130 18.99 -9.85 -28.82
C HIS A 130 19.90 -8.73 -29.31
N HIS A 131 21.17 -9.04 -29.56
CA HIS A 131 22.20 -8.08 -29.96
C HIS A 131 21.86 -7.25 -31.22
N GLN A 132 20.97 -7.76 -32.09
CA GLN A 132 20.54 -7.04 -33.30
C GLN A 132 19.53 -5.92 -33.03
N PHE A 133 18.94 -5.84 -31.84
CA PHE A 133 18.07 -4.73 -31.47
C PHE A 133 18.87 -3.64 -30.75
N ASP A 134 18.85 -2.44 -31.30
CA ASP A 134 19.50 -1.23 -30.76
C ASP A 134 18.57 -0.40 -29.86
N ASP A 135 17.26 -0.65 -29.93
CA ASP A 135 16.25 0.04 -29.14
C ASP A 135 15.47 -0.89 -28.20
N HIS A 136 14.74 -0.26 -27.27
CA HIS A 136 13.97 -0.95 -26.23
C HIS A 136 12.49 -0.59 -26.33
N ARG A 137 11.62 -1.60 -26.38
CA ARG A 137 10.16 -1.42 -26.57
C ARG A 137 9.35 -2.35 -25.68
N VAL A 138 8.23 -1.83 -25.17
CA VAL A 138 7.20 -2.62 -24.48
C VAL A 138 5.93 -2.65 -25.32
N TYR A 139 5.38 -3.84 -25.44
CA TYR A 139 4.15 -4.16 -26.14
C TYR A 139 3.18 -4.78 -25.14
N TYR A 140 1.96 -4.30 -25.14
CA TYR A 140 0.94 -4.69 -24.18
C TYR A 140 -0.36 -5.04 -24.88
N HIS A 141 -1.01 -6.09 -24.39
CA HIS A 141 -2.36 -6.45 -24.74
C HIS A 141 -3.09 -6.87 -23.48
N ARG A 142 -4.28 -6.31 -23.24
CA ARG A 142 -5.18 -6.71 -22.15
C ARG A 142 -6.36 -7.43 -22.76
N VAL A 143 -6.68 -8.62 -22.25
CA VAL A 143 -7.93 -9.30 -22.63
C VAL A 143 -9.15 -8.45 -22.25
N GLY A 144 -10.27 -8.65 -22.93
CA GLY A 144 -11.50 -7.91 -22.67
C GLY A 144 -11.96 -7.99 -21.21
N ASP A 145 -12.62 -6.92 -20.76
CA ASP A 145 -13.26 -6.90 -19.43
C ASP A 145 -14.39 -7.95 -19.36
N TYR A 146 -14.68 -8.43 -18.15
CA TYR A 146 -15.78 -9.35 -17.82
C TYR A 146 -15.69 -10.78 -18.38
N LEU A 147 -14.59 -11.13 -19.05
CA LEU A 147 -14.37 -12.49 -19.56
C LEU A 147 -14.20 -13.51 -18.44
N SER A 148 -14.76 -14.71 -18.60
CA SER A 148 -14.53 -15.84 -17.69
C SER A 148 -13.10 -16.40 -17.83
N GLY A 149 -12.71 -17.34 -16.95
CA GLY A 149 -11.43 -18.05 -17.09
C GLY A 149 -11.37 -18.84 -18.39
N ASP A 150 -12.47 -19.50 -18.76
CA ASP A 150 -12.59 -20.32 -19.97
C ASP A 150 -12.55 -19.45 -21.24
N ASP A 151 -13.23 -18.30 -21.25
CA ASP A 151 -13.16 -17.36 -22.38
C ASP A 151 -11.72 -16.88 -22.65
N LYS A 152 -10.94 -16.70 -21.58
CA LYS A 152 -9.53 -16.29 -21.67
C LYS A 152 -8.64 -17.43 -22.17
N LEU A 153 -8.94 -18.68 -21.81
CA LEU A 153 -8.25 -19.85 -22.35
C LEU A 153 -8.59 -20.04 -23.84
N ALA A 154 -9.86 -19.91 -24.21
CA ALA A 154 -10.30 -19.93 -25.60
C ALA A 154 -9.65 -18.81 -26.43
N PHE A 155 -9.48 -17.61 -25.85
CA PHE A 155 -8.70 -16.54 -26.48
C PHE A 155 -7.26 -16.99 -26.76
N LEU A 156 -6.58 -17.63 -25.80
CA LEU A 156 -5.21 -18.13 -26.02
C LEU A 156 -5.18 -19.17 -27.14
N GLU A 157 -6.07 -20.16 -27.11
CA GLU A 157 -6.16 -21.21 -28.14
C GLU A 157 -6.36 -20.63 -29.54
N ALA A 158 -7.28 -19.68 -29.68
CA ALA A 158 -7.56 -18.99 -30.95
C ALA A 158 -6.34 -18.23 -31.51
N HIS A 159 -5.39 -17.82 -30.66
CA HIS A 159 -4.19 -17.10 -31.07
C HIS A 159 -2.94 -18.01 -31.20
N THR A 160 -3.08 -19.32 -30.97
CA THR A 160 -2.00 -20.31 -31.19
C THR A 160 -2.04 -20.95 -32.58
N THR A 161 -3.14 -20.82 -33.32
CA THR A 161 -3.33 -21.45 -34.63
C THR A 161 -3.63 -20.38 -35.69
N GLY A 162 -2.95 -20.44 -36.84
CA GLY A 162 -3.31 -19.67 -38.02
C GLY A 162 -3.37 -20.62 -39.22
N ASP A 163 -4.50 -20.69 -39.91
CA ASP A 163 -4.71 -21.39 -41.19
C ASP A 163 -4.01 -22.77 -41.34
N GLY A 164 -4.01 -23.59 -40.29
CA GLY A 164 -3.41 -24.94 -40.32
C GLY A 164 -1.87 -24.97 -40.44
N GLN A 165 -1.18 -23.84 -40.22
CA GLN A 165 0.28 -23.72 -40.17
C GLN A 165 0.72 -23.14 -38.81
N PRO A 166 1.94 -23.42 -38.33
CA PRO A 166 2.47 -22.78 -37.14
C PRO A 166 2.72 -21.28 -37.40
N ALA A 167 1.70 -20.45 -37.22
CA ALA A 167 1.86 -19.02 -37.09
C ALA A 167 2.64 -18.70 -35.82
N THR A 168 3.50 -17.69 -35.85
CA THR A 168 4.16 -17.22 -34.62
C THR A 168 3.08 -16.70 -33.66
N ALA A 169 2.82 -17.41 -32.56
CA ALA A 169 1.72 -17.11 -31.62
C ALA A 169 1.66 -15.66 -31.09
N ILE A 170 2.76 -14.91 -31.15
CA ILE A 170 2.82 -13.48 -30.79
C ILE A 170 2.23 -12.60 -31.91
N GLY A 171 2.38 -12.97 -33.18
CA GLY A 171 2.03 -12.15 -34.34
C GLY A 171 0.52 -11.92 -34.53
N ASN A 172 -0.32 -12.82 -34.01
CA ASN A 172 -1.77 -12.72 -34.14
C ASN A 172 -2.42 -11.82 -33.09
N ILE A 173 -1.66 -11.39 -32.06
CA ILE A 173 -2.16 -10.51 -31.01
C ILE A 173 -2.02 -9.05 -31.47
N GLN A 174 -3.09 -8.27 -31.30
CA GLN A 174 -3.07 -6.83 -31.55
C GLN A 174 -2.36 -6.10 -30.41
N TRP A 175 -1.07 -5.81 -30.59
CA TRP A 175 -0.23 -5.19 -29.58
C TRP A 175 -0.33 -3.66 -29.56
N GLN A 176 -0.55 -3.09 -28.39
CA GLN A 176 -0.34 -1.67 -28.15
C GLN A 176 1.12 -1.43 -27.74
N ARG A 177 1.84 -0.56 -28.46
CA ARG A 177 3.15 -0.07 -28.01
C ARG A 177 2.94 0.89 -26.84
N LEU A 178 3.56 0.61 -25.70
CA LEU A 178 3.55 1.51 -24.55
C LEU A 178 4.75 2.46 -24.59
N ILE A 179 4.52 3.69 -24.11
CA ILE A 179 5.56 4.71 -23.94
C ILE A 179 5.68 4.97 -22.43
N PRO A 180 6.72 4.41 -21.77
CA PRO A 180 6.92 4.63 -20.36
C PRO A 180 7.13 6.11 -20.03
N ASP A 181 6.55 6.59 -18.93
CA ASP A 181 6.81 7.95 -18.45
C ASP A 181 8.18 8.08 -17.76
N ALA A 182 8.53 9.30 -17.34
CA ALA A 182 9.78 9.59 -16.62
C ALA A 182 9.90 8.88 -15.26
N ARG A 183 8.80 8.32 -14.73
CA ARG A 183 8.75 7.51 -13.50
C ARG A 183 8.70 6.01 -13.80
N HIS A 184 8.91 5.62 -15.06
CA HIS A 184 8.89 4.24 -15.52
C HIS A 184 7.53 3.53 -15.32
N ASN A 185 6.43 4.29 -15.33
CA ASN A 185 5.10 3.70 -15.43
C ASN A 185 4.84 3.31 -16.89
N TRP A 186 4.36 2.08 -17.11
CA TRP A 186 4.04 1.59 -18.45
C TRP A 186 2.61 1.96 -18.86
N LEU A 187 1.65 1.83 -17.94
CA LEU A 187 0.26 2.23 -18.15
C LEU A 187 0.09 3.68 -17.68
N VAL A 188 0.31 4.62 -18.60
CA VAL A 188 0.16 6.06 -18.35
C VAL A 188 -1.26 6.48 -18.74
N SER A 189 -1.97 7.14 -17.82
CA SER A 189 -3.30 7.69 -18.09
C SER A 189 -3.23 8.85 -19.07
N GLU A 190 -4.23 8.98 -19.93
CA GLU A 190 -4.36 10.08 -20.90
C GLU A 190 -4.29 11.48 -20.26
N HIS A 191 -4.79 11.63 -19.02
CA HIS A 191 -4.80 12.89 -18.27
C HIS A 191 -3.62 13.05 -17.30
N ALA A 192 -2.57 12.22 -17.41
CA ALA A 192 -1.46 12.24 -16.45
C ALA A 192 -0.71 13.58 -16.41
N ALA A 193 -0.55 14.24 -17.55
CA ALA A 193 0.13 15.55 -17.64
C ALA A 193 -0.71 16.66 -16.99
N GLU A 194 -2.02 16.68 -17.24
CA GLU A 194 -2.97 17.61 -16.62
C GLU A 194 -3.00 17.44 -15.09
N PHE A 195 -3.09 16.19 -14.62
CA PHE A 195 -3.04 15.89 -13.19
C PHE A 195 -1.73 16.35 -12.55
N ALA A 196 -0.60 16.17 -13.25
CA ALA A 196 0.72 16.60 -12.76
C ALA A 196 0.88 18.13 -12.71
N ALA A 197 0.13 18.88 -13.50
CA ALA A 197 0.10 20.35 -13.48
C ALA A 197 -0.74 20.91 -12.32
N GLY A 198 -1.58 20.11 -11.68
CA GLY A 198 -2.40 20.51 -10.54
C GLY A 198 -1.59 20.82 -9.27
N ILE A 199 -2.18 21.59 -8.35
CA ILE A 199 -1.55 21.93 -7.08
C ILE A 199 -1.54 20.69 -6.16
N PRO A 200 -0.39 20.25 -5.65
CA PRO A 200 -0.34 19.12 -4.73
C PRO A 200 -1.04 19.43 -3.40
N MET A 201 -1.94 18.56 -2.96
CA MET A 201 -2.54 18.70 -1.62
C MET A 201 -1.50 18.58 -0.50
N GLY A 202 -0.49 17.74 -0.67
CA GLY A 202 0.57 17.55 0.33
C GLY A 202 1.73 16.74 -0.23
N GLY A 203 2.94 17.03 0.27
CA GLY A 203 4.18 16.41 -0.19
C GLY A 203 5.08 15.99 0.97
N LYS A 204 5.94 14.98 0.74
CA LYS A 204 6.90 14.54 1.78
C LYS A 204 8.01 15.56 2.02
N ALA A 205 8.44 16.27 0.98
CA ALA A 205 9.43 17.34 1.10
C ALA A 205 8.89 18.50 1.94
N ALA A 206 7.64 18.91 1.69
CA ALA A 206 6.91 19.91 2.48
C ALA A 206 6.82 19.51 3.96
N LYS A 207 6.43 18.27 4.25
CA LYS A 207 6.39 17.74 5.64
C LYS A 207 7.71 17.82 6.38
N LYS A 208 8.83 17.66 5.68
CA LYS A 208 10.18 17.71 6.27
C LYS A 208 10.74 19.13 6.37
N LYS A 209 9.99 20.16 5.97
CA LYS A 209 10.43 21.56 5.89
C LYS A 209 11.77 21.73 5.17
N GLN A 210 12.00 20.96 4.11
CA GLN A 210 13.23 21.06 3.33
C GLN A 210 13.27 22.41 2.59
N ALA A 211 14.44 23.06 2.52
CA ALA A 211 14.60 24.28 1.74
C ALA A 211 14.28 23.99 0.25
N GLY A 212 13.43 24.82 -0.37
CA GLY A 212 12.89 24.55 -1.71
C GLY A 212 11.81 23.48 -1.77
N ALA A 213 11.16 23.15 -0.65
CA ALA A 213 10.07 22.18 -0.59
C ALA A 213 8.95 22.46 -1.61
N GLU A 214 8.29 21.37 -2.05
CA GLU A 214 7.10 21.44 -2.88
C GLU A 214 6.07 22.40 -2.28
N LYS A 215 5.59 23.29 -3.14
CA LYS A 215 4.46 24.18 -2.88
C LYS A 215 3.18 23.34 -2.80
N THR A 216 2.66 23.15 -1.59
CA THR A 216 1.50 22.28 -1.30
C THR A 216 0.38 23.04 -0.60
N ILE A 217 -0.86 22.54 -0.71
CA ILE A 217 -2.01 23.09 0.02
C ILE A 217 -1.82 22.93 1.53
N PHE A 218 -1.60 21.69 1.98
CA PHE A 218 -1.39 21.36 3.38
C PHE A 218 0.10 21.16 3.69
N SER A 219 0.55 21.68 4.83
CA SER A 219 1.92 21.50 5.32
C SER A 219 2.19 20.08 5.84
N THR A 220 1.16 19.45 6.42
CA THR A 220 1.19 18.06 6.88
C THR A 220 -0.14 17.33 6.65
N TYR A 221 -0.10 16.01 6.77
CA TYR A 221 -1.22 15.09 6.58
C TYR A 221 -0.83 13.73 7.17
N ALA A 222 -1.74 12.79 7.34
CA ALA A 222 -1.36 11.44 7.76
C ALA A 222 -2.36 10.39 7.33
N ARG A 223 -1.95 9.12 7.37
CA ARG A 223 -2.88 8.02 7.24
C ARG A 223 -3.71 7.87 8.52
N GLY A 224 -4.85 7.20 8.42
CA GLY A 224 -5.67 6.80 9.57
C GLY A 224 -4.97 5.79 10.48
N VAL A 225 -5.48 5.64 11.70
CA VAL A 225 -4.92 4.74 12.73
C VAL A 225 -4.95 3.29 12.27
N LEU A 226 -3.82 2.58 12.34
CA LEU A 226 -3.74 1.15 12.10
C LEU A 226 -3.49 0.41 13.42
N THR A 227 -4.46 -0.40 13.83
CA THR A 227 -4.35 -1.12 15.11
C THR A 227 -3.73 -2.51 14.96
N CYS A 228 -4.05 -3.23 13.87
CA CYS A 228 -3.81 -4.67 13.66
C CYS A 228 -4.54 -5.61 14.65
N ARG A 229 -5.43 -5.07 15.48
CA ARG A 229 -6.15 -5.80 16.54
C ARG A 229 -7.53 -5.20 16.82
N ASP A 230 -8.25 -4.82 15.78
CA ASP A 230 -9.51 -4.06 15.88
C ASP A 230 -10.51 -4.68 16.87
N MET A 231 -10.62 -6.01 16.93
CA MET A 231 -11.51 -6.71 17.88
C MET A 231 -11.24 -6.39 19.36
N HIS A 232 -10.01 -6.02 19.71
CA HIS A 232 -9.60 -5.73 21.09
C HIS A 232 -9.70 -4.25 21.44
N VAL A 233 -9.53 -3.35 20.46
CA VAL A 233 -9.40 -1.91 20.72
C VAL A 233 -10.52 -1.06 20.12
N TYR A 234 -11.41 -1.64 19.31
CA TYR A 234 -12.63 -1.01 18.80
C TYR A 234 -13.90 -1.72 19.29
N ASP A 235 -14.96 -0.95 19.57
CA ASP A 235 -16.33 -1.45 19.74
C ASP A 235 -17.37 -0.34 19.55
N PHE A 236 -18.63 -0.70 19.25
CA PHE A 236 -19.77 0.18 19.46
C PHE A 236 -20.15 0.30 20.94
N ASP A 237 -20.05 -0.80 21.70
CA ASP A 237 -20.33 -0.85 23.14
C ASP A 237 -19.08 -0.47 23.94
N ARG A 238 -19.20 0.65 24.65
CA ARG A 238 -18.14 1.19 25.50
C ARG A 238 -17.76 0.27 26.65
N ALA A 239 -18.74 -0.32 27.33
CA ALA A 239 -18.49 -1.19 28.49
C ALA A 239 -17.84 -2.50 28.06
N ALA A 240 -18.29 -3.08 26.94
CA ALA A 240 -17.67 -4.26 26.35
C ALA A 240 -16.22 -4.00 25.94
N LEU A 241 -15.94 -2.84 25.34
CA LEU A 241 -14.58 -2.43 25.01
C LEU A 241 -13.68 -2.34 26.25
N ILE A 242 -14.14 -1.66 27.31
CA ILE A 242 -13.37 -1.50 28.55
C ILE A 242 -12.97 -2.84 29.13
N SER A 243 -13.92 -3.78 29.24
CA SER A 243 -13.67 -5.12 29.75
C SER A 243 -12.64 -5.87 28.90
N ARG A 244 -12.77 -5.83 27.57
CA ARG A 244 -11.81 -6.50 26.67
C ARG A 244 -10.42 -5.88 26.72
N VAL A 245 -10.32 -4.56 26.78
CA VAL A 245 -9.02 -3.85 26.85
C VAL A 245 -8.31 -4.18 28.16
N ARG A 246 -9.01 -4.17 29.30
CA ARG A 246 -8.41 -4.54 30.60
C ARG A 246 -7.84 -5.95 30.57
N GLN A 247 -8.59 -6.90 30.04
CA GLN A 247 -8.12 -8.27 29.88
C GLN A 247 -6.91 -8.35 28.95
N PHE A 248 -6.94 -7.64 27.83
CA PHE A 248 -5.82 -7.62 26.88
C PHE A 248 -4.54 -7.02 27.47
N ILE A 249 -4.65 -5.96 28.28
CA ILE A 249 -3.53 -5.34 28.99
C ILE A 249 -2.91 -6.35 29.97
N GLU A 250 -3.74 -7.06 30.73
CA GLU A 250 -3.28 -8.09 31.67
C GLU A 250 -2.56 -9.24 30.94
N ASP A 251 -3.19 -9.76 29.88
CA ASP A 251 -2.62 -10.86 29.11
C ASP A 251 -1.28 -10.48 28.47
N TYR A 252 -1.15 -9.26 27.94
CA TYR A 252 0.11 -8.75 27.41
C TYR A 252 1.16 -8.52 28.50
N ASN A 253 0.80 -7.91 29.63
CA ASN A 253 1.77 -7.63 30.69
C ASN A 253 2.29 -8.92 31.36
N ARG A 254 1.46 -9.96 31.47
CA ARG A 254 1.91 -11.31 31.86
C ARG A 254 2.96 -11.87 30.90
N GLU A 255 2.80 -11.63 29.59
CA GLU A 255 3.79 -12.02 28.59
C GLU A 255 5.10 -11.24 28.77
N VAL A 256 5.05 -9.96 29.15
CA VAL A 256 6.23 -9.16 29.50
C VAL A 256 6.97 -9.78 30.69
N ASP A 257 6.26 -10.20 31.75
CA ASP A 257 6.86 -10.86 32.91
C ASP A 257 7.48 -12.21 32.54
N ARG A 258 6.78 -13.00 31.72
CA ARG A 258 7.30 -14.28 31.21
C ARG A 258 8.56 -14.05 30.37
N TYR A 259 8.56 -13.03 29.51
CA TYR A 259 9.67 -12.75 28.60
C TYR A 259 10.90 -12.24 29.36
N LYS A 260 10.70 -11.35 30.35
CA LYS A 260 11.77 -10.91 31.24
C LYS A 260 12.48 -12.10 31.88
N ARG A 261 11.73 -13.03 32.49
CA ARG A 261 12.28 -14.24 33.13
C ARG A 261 13.03 -15.13 32.14
N ALA A 262 12.43 -15.40 30.98
CA ALA A 262 13.06 -16.22 29.95
C ALA A 262 14.38 -15.61 29.44
N THR A 263 14.43 -14.29 29.24
CA THR A 263 15.67 -13.61 28.78
C THR A 263 16.79 -13.58 29.82
N LEU A 264 16.50 -13.83 31.10
CA LEU A 264 17.55 -14.02 32.12
C LEU A 264 18.25 -15.38 31.96
N GLN A 265 17.60 -16.35 31.31
CA GLN A 265 18.10 -17.71 31.11
C GLN A 265 18.81 -17.88 29.76
N GLY A 266 18.73 -16.88 28.87
CA GLY A 266 19.43 -16.90 27.59
C GLY A 266 18.70 -16.14 26.48
N GLN A 267 19.17 -16.33 25.25
CA GLN A 267 18.56 -15.74 24.07
C GLN A 267 17.23 -16.43 23.76
N VAL A 268 16.18 -15.63 23.57
CA VAL A 268 14.83 -16.14 23.29
C VAL A 268 14.40 -15.73 21.88
N ASN A 269 14.04 -16.70 21.04
CA ASN A 269 13.32 -16.42 19.81
C ASN A 269 11.90 -15.95 20.15
N ILE A 270 11.56 -14.71 19.80
CA ILE A 270 10.25 -14.15 20.14
C ILE A 270 9.11 -14.89 19.45
N ASP A 271 9.31 -15.38 18.23
CA ASP A 271 8.24 -15.97 17.43
C ASP A 271 7.81 -17.33 17.99
N ASP A 272 8.76 -18.06 18.59
CA ASP A 272 8.52 -19.35 19.26
C ASP A 272 8.03 -19.14 20.71
N PHE A 273 8.28 -17.96 21.28
CA PHE A 273 7.96 -17.64 22.65
C PHE A 273 6.49 -17.24 22.83
N VAL A 274 6.01 -16.28 22.01
CA VAL A 274 4.75 -15.57 22.26
C VAL A 274 3.51 -16.47 22.32
N ASP A 275 2.60 -16.19 23.26
CA ASP A 275 1.30 -16.85 23.32
C ASP A 275 0.32 -16.22 22.31
N VAL A 276 0.08 -16.94 21.20
CA VAL A 276 -0.80 -16.49 20.10
C VAL A 276 -2.29 -16.76 20.34
N GLU A 277 -2.63 -17.58 21.33
CA GLU A 277 -4.03 -17.87 21.69
C GLU A 277 -4.61 -16.73 22.54
N ARG A 278 -3.77 -16.13 23.38
CA ARG A 278 -4.20 -15.07 24.32
C ARG A 278 -3.99 -13.66 23.78
N VAL A 279 -2.91 -13.44 23.05
CA VAL A 279 -2.54 -12.10 22.57
C VAL A 279 -2.53 -12.06 21.04
N LYS A 280 -3.22 -11.06 20.50
CA LYS A 280 -3.16 -10.72 19.07
C LYS A 280 -1.89 -9.94 18.76
N TRP A 281 -0.87 -10.64 18.30
CA TRP A 281 0.44 -10.05 18.03
C TRP A 281 0.50 -9.34 16.68
N ASP A 282 1.35 -8.32 16.62
CA ASP A 282 1.89 -7.76 15.40
C ASP A 282 3.38 -7.42 15.63
N SER A 283 4.10 -7.02 14.58
CA SER A 283 5.53 -6.71 14.67
C SER A 283 5.88 -5.56 15.64
N THR A 284 5.02 -4.55 15.77
CA THR A 284 5.15 -3.45 16.73
C THR A 284 4.95 -3.95 18.16
N LEU A 285 3.90 -4.74 18.42
CA LEU A 285 3.66 -5.27 19.77
C LEU A 285 4.77 -6.24 20.22
N LYS A 286 5.26 -7.10 19.30
CA LYS A 286 6.44 -7.94 19.53
C LYS A 286 7.69 -7.10 19.85
N ARG A 287 7.90 -5.97 19.17
CA ARG A 287 9.01 -5.05 19.48
C ARG A 287 8.87 -4.43 20.88
N HIS A 288 7.66 -4.09 21.31
CA HIS A 288 7.41 -3.61 22.66
C HIS A 288 7.71 -4.68 23.71
N LEU A 289 7.32 -5.93 23.45
CA LEU A 289 7.70 -7.08 24.29
C LEU A 289 9.21 -7.26 24.37
N LYS A 290 9.93 -7.23 23.23
CA LYS A 290 11.41 -7.30 23.21
C LYS A 290 12.06 -6.21 24.06
N SER A 291 11.45 -5.03 24.04
CA SER A 291 11.89 -3.87 24.83
C SER A 291 11.41 -3.90 26.28
N LYS A 292 10.73 -4.98 26.70
CA LYS A 292 10.22 -5.21 28.06
C LYS A 292 9.30 -4.08 28.55
N ARG A 293 8.56 -3.44 27.64
CA ARG A 293 7.66 -2.33 27.94
C ARG A 293 6.30 -2.87 28.41
N TYR A 294 5.87 -2.44 29.59
CA TYR A 294 4.50 -2.66 30.06
C TYR A 294 3.55 -1.68 29.40
N VAL A 295 2.35 -2.14 29.14
CA VAL A 295 1.22 -1.26 28.88
C VAL A 295 0.73 -0.76 30.24
N PRO A 296 0.54 0.56 30.43
CA PRO A 296 -0.04 1.09 31.66
C PRO A 296 -1.40 0.46 31.98
N SER A 297 -1.80 0.51 33.24
CA SER A 297 -3.16 0.16 33.65
C SER A 297 -4.19 0.96 32.85
N PHE A 298 -5.39 0.38 32.66
CA PHE A 298 -6.46 1.00 31.89
C PHE A 298 -6.71 2.46 32.32
N ASP A 299 -6.72 3.36 31.35
CA ASP A 299 -6.96 4.79 31.53
C ASP A 299 -8.15 5.22 30.66
N GLU A 300 -9.23 5.64 31.33
CA GLU A 300 -10.47 6.04 30.67
C GLU A 300 -10.29 7.26 29.75
N SER A 301 -9.29 8.11 30.01
CA SER A 301 -8.97 9.27 29.16
C SER A 301 -8.44 8.88 27.77
N ARG A 302 -8.02 7.62 27.59
CA ARG A 302 -7.61 7.07 26.30
C ARG A 302 -8.78 6.60 25.42
N LEU A 303 -10.01 6.62 25.94
CA LEU A 303 -11.19 6.31 25.13
C LEU A 303 -11.61 7.53 24.31
N CYS A 304 -11.68 7.34 23.00
CA CYS A 304 -12.12 8.37 22.07
C CYS A 304 -13.10 7.79 21.03
N ARG A 305 -13.84 8.67 20.36
CA ARG A 305 -14.65 8.28 19.20
C ARG A 305 -13.78 8.34 17.95
N SER A 306 -13.79 7.26 17.18
CA SER A 306 -13.04 7.17 15.93
C SER A 306 -13.96 6.70 14.81
N LEU A 307 -13.84 7.34 13.65
CA LEU A 307 -14.58 6.99 12.45
C LEU A 307 -13.97 5.72 11.85
N TYR A 308 -14.61 4.59 12.14
CA TYR A 308 -14.13 3.28 11.73
C TYR A 308 -14.40 3.03 10.25
N ARG A 309 -15.61 3.36 9.78
CA ARG A 309 -16.04 3.27 8.36
C ARG A 309 -16.86 4.52 8.03
N PRO A 310 -17.19 4.78 6.75
CA PRO A 310 -17.94 5.97 6.38
C PRO A 310 -19.24 6.02 7.18
N PHE A 311 -19.50 7.15 7.85
CA PHE A 311 -20.66 7.37 8.71
C PHE A 311 -20.83 6.37 9.87
N THR A 312 -19.77 5.65 10.25
CA THR A 312 -19.82 4.60 11.26
C THR A 312 -18.71 4.81 12.28
N ALA A 313 -19.04 5.47 13.38
CA ALA A 313 -18.10 5.72 14.47
C ALA A 313 -18.17 4.64 15.56
N LYS A 314 -17.00 4.25 16.07
CA LYS A 314 -16.81 3.31 17.18
C LYS A 314 -16.03 3.98 18.30
N TRP A 315 -16.11 3.41 19.50
CA TRP A 315 -15.13 3.66 20.54
C TRP A 315 -13.80 3.03 20.16
N LEU A 316 -12.72 3.77 20.36
CA LEU A 316 -11.34 3.33 20.23
C LEU A 316 -10.64 3.53 21.58
N TYR A 317 -9.90 2.52 22.03
CA TYR A 317 -8.93 2.70 23.11
C TYR A 317 -7.56 3.06 22.52
N PHE A 318 -7.23 4.36 22.53
CA PHE A 318 -6.09 4.93 21.84
C PHE A 318 -4.83 4.96 22.72
N GLU A 319 -4.32 3.77 23.06
CA GLU A 319 -3.05 3.58 23.76
C GLU A 319 -1.93 3.27 22.76
N PRO A 320 -0.92 4.15 22.59
CA PRO A 320 0.15 3.97 21.60
C PRO A 320 0.86 2.61 21.63
N LEU A 321 1.00 1.96 22.78
CA LEU A 321 1.60 0.63 22.89
C LEU A 321 0.72 -0.49 22.32
N LEU A 322 -0.60 -0.31 22.27
CA LEU A 322 -1.56 -1.26 21.73
C LEU A 322 -1.91 -0.98 20.26
N ILE A 323 -1.40 0.09 19.67
CA ILE A 323 -1.68 0.47 18.29
C ILE A 323 -0.44 0.26 17.42
N ASN A 324 -0.57 -0.48 16.31
CA ASN A 324 0.55 -0.74 15.42
C ASN A 324 1.16 0.55 14.82
N SER A 325 0.31 1.45 14.32
CA SER A 325 0.72 2.75 13.78
C SER A 325 -0.33 3.84 14.07
N ILE A 326 0.01 4.77 14.98
CA ILE A 326 -0.81 5.98 15.27
C ILE A 326 -0.63 7.10 14.22
N HIS A 327 0.42 7.00 13.41
CA HIS A 327 0.87 8.05 12.48
C HIS A 327 0.92 9.44 13.15
N LEU A 328 0.26 10.46 12.59
CA LEU A 328 0.19 11.81 13.17
C LEU A 328 -1.21 12.15 13.69
N GLN A 329 -2.10 11.17 13.83
CA GLN A 329 -3.50 11.41 14.22
C GLN A 329 -3.60 12.10 15.60
N HIS A 330 -2.67 11.78 16.51
CA HIS A 330 -2.54 12.42 17.82
C HIS A 330 -2.11 13.90 17.78
N TYR A 331 -1.60 14.41 16.66
CA TYR A 331 -1.35 15.85 16.48
C TYR A 331 -2.54 16.56 15.79
N PHE A 332 -3.51 15.81 15.30
CA PHE A 332 -4.68 16.36 14.59
C PHE A 332 -5.88 16.44 15.53
N PHE A 333 -6.04 15.42 16.36
CA PHE A 333 -7.10 15.31 17.36
C PHE A 333 -6.53 14.80 18.71
N PRO A 334 -5.64 15.56 19.39
CA PRO A 334 -5.07 15.15 20.69
C PRO A 334 -6.07 15.13 21.84
N THR A 335 -7.11 15.96 21.80
CA THR A 335 -8.04 16.18 22.92
C THR A 335 -9.49 16.36 22.46
N PRO A 336 -10.50 16.18 23.33
CA PRO A 336 -11.90 16.47 22.99
C PRO A 336 -12.15 17.92 22.52
N ALA A 337 -11.37 18.89 23.04
CA ALA A 337 -11.46 20.27 22.59
C ALA A 337 -11.05 20.41 21.11
N SER A 338 -9.96 19.75 20.70
CA SER A 338 -9.54 19.72 19.31
C SER A 338 -10.54 19.01 18.38
N GLU A 339 -11.27 18.00 18.88
CA GLU A 339 -12.33 17.33 18.11
C GLU A 339 -13.55 18.23 17.87
N ALA A 340 -13.85 19.14 18.80
CA ALA A 340 -14.96 20.08 18.65
C ALA A 340 -14.68 21.12 17.54
N GLU A 341 -13.45 21.64 17.48
CA GLU A 341 -13.09 22.73 16.56
C GLU A 341 -12.47 22.29 15.24
N ASN A 342 -11.68 21.21 15.22
CA ASN A 342 -10.91 20.83 14.04
C ASN A 342 -11.78 20.09 13.01
N ARG A 343 -11.46 20.27 11.73
CA ARG A 343 -12.04 19.55 10.62
C ARG A 343 -10.92 18.97 9.79
N ALA A 344 -11.09 17.74 9.31
CA ALA A 344 -10.11 17.14 8.42
C ALA A 344 -10.78 16.51 7.20
N ILE A 345 -10.18 16.75 6.04
CA ILE A 345 -10.57 16.10 4.80
C ILE A 345 -9.90 14.74 4.74
N CYS A 346 -10.70 13.70 4.64
CA CYS A 346 -10.26 12.32 4.48
C CYS A 346 -10.46 11.89 3.04
N VAL A 347 -9.42 11.40 2.39
CA VAL A 347 -9.46 10.91 1.01
C VAL A 347 -8.92 9.50 0.89
N THR A 348 -9.37 8.78 -0.14
CA THR A 348 -8.76 7.50 -0.54
C THR A 348 -7.27 7.69 -0.82
N ASP A 349 -6.41 6.88 -0.20
CA ASP A 349 -4.96 6.92 -0.41
C ASP A 349 -4.58 6.48 -1.83
N LYS A 350 -3.43 6.97 -2.30
CA LYS A 350 -2.91 6.62 -3.62
C LYS A 350 -2.66 5.11 -3.74
N GLY A 351 -3.00 4.55 -4.89
CA GLY A 351 -2.85 3.11 -5.17
C GLY A 351 -3.93 2.24 -4.54
N SER A 352 -4.99 2.81 -3.96
CA SER A 352 -6.17 2.05 -3.58
C SER A 352 -6.86 1.46 -4.80
N GLU A 353 -7.42 0.26 -4.63
CA GLU A 353 -8.27 -0.38 -5.64
C GLU A 353 -9.73 0.13 -5.61
N LYS A 354 -10.08 0.93 -4.60
CA LYS A 354 -11.39 1.56 -4.45
C LYS A 354 -11.41 2.85 -5.27
N ARG A 355 -12.62 3.28 -5.63
CA ARG A 355 -12.81 4.60 -6.24
C ARG A 355 -12.30 5.70 -5.30
N PHE A 356 -11.93 6.83 -5.89
CA PHE A 356 -11.64 8.02 -5.12
C PHE A 356 -12.89 8.42 -4.30
N MET A 357 -12.70 8.63 -3.01
CA MET A 357 -13.74 9.02 -2.06
C MET A 357 -13.20 10.17 -1.23
N VAL A 358 -14.10 11.04 -0.79
CA VAL A 358 -13.80 12.18 0.08
C VAL A 358 -14.86 12.28 1.17
N MET A 359 -14.45 12.62 2.39
CA MET A 359 -15.34 12.88 3.52
C MET A 359 -14.66 13.80 4.53
N VAL A 360 -15.43 14.63 5.22
CA VAL A 360 -14.92 15.43 6.36
C VAL A 360 -15.12 14.67 7.66
N THR A 361 -14.13 14.72 8.56
CA THR A 361 -14.22 14.19 9.93
C THR A 361 -13.94 15.29 10.96
N THR A 362 -14.45 15.10 12.17
CA THR A 362 -14.15 15.90 13.36
C THR A 362 -13.27 15.16 14.37
N GLY A 363 -12.82 13.94 14.05
CA GLY A 363 -12.03 13.12 14.96
C GLY A 363 -11.15 12.11 14.24
N LEU A 364 -10.49 11.25 15.02
CA LEU A 364 -9.62 10.19 14.53
C LEU A 364 -10.35 9.30 13.52
N ILE A 365 -9.59 8.78 12.56
CA ILE A 365 -10.11 7.81 11.58
C ILE A 365 -9.33 6.51 11.64
N ASP A 366 -10.00 5.40 11.33
CA ASP A 366 -9.34 4.13 11.03
C ASP A 366 -8.59 4.22 9.69
N LEU A 367 -7.47 3.49 9.58
CA LEU A 367 -6.70 3.41 8.33
C LEU A 367 -7.59 2.96 7.17
N HIS A 368 -8.49 1.99 7.42
CA HIS A 368 -9.36 1.37 6.43
C HIS A 368 -10.73 2.04 6.33
N LEU A 369 -10.81 3.35 6.62
CA LEU A 369 -12.04 4.14 6.51
C LEU A 369 -12.77 3.91 5.17
N VAL A 370 -12.05 3.88 4.05
CA VAL A 370 -12.62 3.71 2.70
C VAL A 370 -12.82 2.24 2.29
N GLY A 371 -12.65 1.32 3.23
CA GLY A 371 -12.86 -0.12 3.05
C GLY A 371 -11.61 -0.96 3.28
N ALA A 372 -11.83 -2.26 3.49
CA ALA A 372 -10.76 -3.23 3.72
C ALA A 372 -9.71 -3.21 2.59
N GLY A 373 -8.43 -3.29 2.96
CA GLY A 373 -7.30 -3.29 2.02
C GLY A 373 -7.03 -1.94 1.37
N SER A 374 -7.80 -0.90 1.68
CA SER A 374 -7.59 0.46 1.18
C SER A 374 -7.34 1.40 2.34
N SER A 375 -6.42 2.34 2.15
CA SER A 375 -6.07 3.30 3.18
C SER A 375 -6.75 4.63 2.92
N ALA A 376 -6.97 5.41 3.98
CA ALA A 376 -7.35 6.81 3.89
C ALA A 376 -6.20 7.70 4.36
N GLN A 377 -6.08 8.87 3.72
CA GLN A 377 -5.25 9.99 4.14
C GLN A 377 -6.13 11.08 4.76
N THR A 378 -5.62 11.77 5.77
CA THR A 378 -6.29 12.81 6.55
C THR A 378 -5.50 14.10 6.42
N PHE A 379 -6.18 15.15 5.98
CA PHE A 379 -5.67 16.51 5.80
C PHE A 379 -6.44 17.43 6.76
N PRO A 380 -5.90 17.67 7.97
CA PRO A 380 -6.58 18.48 8.98
C PRO A 380 -6.41 19.96 8.69
N PHE A 381 -7.39 20.78 9.11
CA PHE A 381 -7.28 22.23 9.07
C PHE A 381 -6.30 22.74 10.12
N TYR A 382 -6.40 22.24 11.36
CA TYR A 382 -5.49 22.55 12.45
C TYR A 382 -4.54 21.40 12.78
N VAL A 383 -3.35 21.76 13.24
CA VAL A 383 -2.36 20.88 13.87
C VAL A 383 -1.98 21.42 15.25
N TYR A 384 -1.80 20.52 16.20
CA TYR A 384 -1.53 20.81 17.61
C TYR A 384 -0.21 20.17 18.04
N ASP A 385 0.28 20.55 19.21
CA ASP A 385 1.24 19.74 19.95
C ASP A 385 0.51 18.55 20.61
N ALA A 386 1.26 17.54 21.08
CA ALA A 386 0.67 16.28 21.55
C ALA A 386 -0.20 16.43 22.82
N ASP A 387 -0.04 17.52 23.55
CA ASP A 387 -0.84 17.90 24.71
C ASP A 387 -2.11 18.70 24.34
N GLY A 388 -2.31 19.00 23.05
CA GLY A 388 -3.41 19.82 22.55
C GLY A 388 -3.14 21.32 22.52
N ASN A 389 -1.96 21.77 22.94
CA ASN A 389 -1.59 23.17 22.88
C ASN A 389 -1.07 23.56 21.49
N ASN A 390 -0.76 24.85 21.33
CA ASN A 390 -0.06 25.39 20.16
C ASN A 390 -0.76 25.06 18.84
N ARG A 391 -2.07 25.37 18.78
CA ARG A 391 -2.90 25.23 17.59
C ARG A 391 -2.34 26.08 16.45
N ARG A 392 -2.13 25.45 15.29
CA ARG A 392 -1.62 26.08 14.07
C ARG A 392 -2.48 25.69 12.87
N GLU A 393 -2.73 26.63 11.97
CA GLU A 393 -3.34 26.32 10.67
C GLU A 393 -2.38 25.47 9.84
N ASN A 394 -2.94 24.51 9.11
CA ASN A 394 -2.18 23.57 8.29
C ASN A 394 -2.18 23.94 6.80
N ILE A 395 -3.08 24.83 6.37
CA ILE A 395 -3.06 25.41 5.02
C ILE A 395 -1.87 26.37 4.93
N THR A 396 -1.05 26.21 3.89
CA THR A 396 0.14 27.03 3.71
C THR A 396 -0.21 28.44 3.26
N ASP A 397 0.59 29.43 3.68
CA ASP A 397 0.42 30.82 3.21
C ASP A 397 0.64 30.93 1.69
N TRP A 398 1.49 30.06 1.14
CA TRP A 398 1.67 29.96 -0.30
C TRP A 398 0.35 29.57 -0.99
N ALA A 399 -0.34 28.54 -0.50
CA ALA A 399 -1.62 28.12 -1.05
C ALA A 399 -2.68 29.22 -0.94
N LEU A 400 -2.79 29.88 0.22
CA LEU A 400 -3.67 31.03 0.41
C LEU A 400 -3.46 32.10 -0.68
N ASN A 401 -2.20 32.48 -0.92
CA ASN A 401 -1.87 33.45 -1.95
C ASN A 401 -2.22 32.98 -3.37
N GLN A 402 -2.07 31.69 -3.68
CA GLN A 402 -2.49 31.16 -4.99
C GLN A 402 -4.01 31.27 -5.19
N PHE A 403 -4.81 30.92 -4.19
CA PHE A 403 -6.27 31.00 -4.28
C PHE A 403 -6.74 32.45 -4.42
N ARG A 404 -6.22 33.37 -3.60
CA ARG A 404 -6.52 34.81 -3.70
C ARG A 404 -6.16 35.38 -5.07
N GLN A 405 -4.98 35.04 -5.59
CA GLN A 405 -4.55 35.49 -6.92
C GLN A 405 -5.41 34.90 -8.04
N HIS A 406 -5.76 33.62 -7.96
CA HIS A 406 -6.55 32.95 -8.99
C HIS A 406 -7.97 33.52 -9.08
N TYR A 407 -8.62 33.76 -7.93
CA TYR A 407 -9.99 34.29 -7.89
C TYR A 407 -10.07 35.82 -7.86
N GLY A 408 -8.93 36.53 -7.67
CA GLY A 408 -8.89 37.98 -7.56
C GLY A 408 -9.59 38.51 -6.29
N ASP A 409 -9.63 37.71 -5.22
CA ASP A 409 -10.37 38.00 -4.00
C ASP A 409 -9.47 37.87 -2.77
N GLU A 410 -9.12 39.00 -2.15
CA GLU A 410 -8.30 39.03 -0.93
C GLU A 410 -9.04 38.62 0.34
N THR A 411 -10.38 38.53 0.28
CA THR A 411 -11.22 38.16 1.43
C THR A 411 -11.21 36.65 1.70
N ILE A 412 -10.84 35.84 0.71
CA ILE A 412 -10.62 34.39 0.87
C ILE A 412 -9.64 34.18 2.03
N THR A 413 -10.07 33.44 3.04
CA THR A 413 -9.26 33.01 4.17
C THR A 413 -8.78 31.58 3.94
N LYS A 414 -7.89 31.09 4.82
CA LYS A 414 -7.50 29.68 4.77
C LYS A 414 -8.67 28.74 4.99
N TRP A 415 -9.69 29.15 5.75
CA TRP A 415 -10.87 28.33 6.05
C TRP A 415 -11.75 28.08 4.82
N ASP A 416 -11.69 28.98 3.83
CA ASP A 416 -12.42 28.84 2.56
C ASP A 416 -11.72 27.84 1.61
N ILE A 417 -10.47 27.46 1.90
CA ILE A 417 -9.63 26.51 1.15
C ILE A 417 -9.72 25.13 1.79
#